data_AF-A0A091BUA8-F1
#
_entry.id   AF-A0A091BUA8-F1
#
_cell.length_a   1.000
_cell.length_b   1.000
_cell.length_c   1.000
_cell.angle_alpha   90.00
_cell.angle_beta   90.00
_cell.angle_gamma   90.00
#
_symmetry.space_group_name_H-M   'P 1'
#
loop_
_entity.id
_entity.type
_entity.pdbx_description
1 polymer ?
#
loop_
_entity_poly.entity_id
_entity_poly.type
_entity_poly.pdbx_seq_one_letter_code
_entity_poly.pdbx_strand_id
1 'polypeptide(L)' 'MVSILMIFFTGATLIFGGLETRTRAFVFSLLGVLLGASVFTKTAIMLHLFTIREWLLLPWGVKILRIGGKSNEDR' A
#
# COMPACT_ATOMS: atom_id res chain seq x y z
N MET A 1 -7.05 4.64 -21.17
CA MET A 1 -7.60 3.68 -20.19
C MET A 1 -7.20 2.24 -20.53
N VAL A 2 -7.58 1.70 -21.70
CA VAL A 2 -7.18 0.35 -22.13
C VAL A 2 -5.67 0.14 -22.18
N SER A 3 -4.90 1.11 -22.70
CA SER A 3 -3.44 0.98 -22.81
C SER A 3 -2.73 0.89 -21.46
N ILE A 4 -3.20 1.63 -20.45
CA ILE A 4 -2.65 1.58 -19.08
C ILE A 4 -2.94 0.22 -18.43
N LEU A 5 -4.17 -0.28 -18.59
CA LEU A 5 -4.56 -1.61 -18.13
C LEU A 5 -3.71 -2.70 -18.77
N MET A 6 -3.43 -2.57 -20.07
CA MET A 6 -2.64 -3.56 -20.79
C MET A 6 -1.18 -3.58 -20.30
N ILE A 7 -0.57 -2.41 -20.11
CA ILE A 7 0.79 -2.30 -19.57
C ILE A 7 0.86 -2.88 -18.15
N PHE A 8 -0.13 -2.56 -17.31
CA PHE A 8 -0.19 -3.09 -15.95
C PHE A 8 -0.35 -4.61 -15.92
N PHE A 9 -1.25 -5.16 -16.75
CA PHE A 9 -1.48 -6.60 -16.84
C PHE A 9 -0.24 -7.32 -17.37
N THR A 10 0.36 -6.83 -18.46
CA THR A 10 1.59 -7.42 -19.03
C THR A 10 2.73 -7.36 -18.02
N GLY A 11 2.97 -6.22 -17.38
CA GLY A 11 4.01 -6.08 -16.35
C GLY A 11 3.79 -7.02 -15.15
N ALA A 12 2.55 -7.13 -14.67
CA ALA A 12 2.21 -8.05 -13.59
C ALA A 12 2.43 -9.52 -13.98
N THR A 13 2.01 -9.92 -15.19
CA THR A 13 2.22 -11.29 -15.70
C THR A 13 3.68 -11.64 -15.96
N LEU A 14 4.53 -10.64 -16.25
CA LEU A 14 5.95 -10.85 -16.49
C LEU A 14 6.74 -11.11 -15.20
N ILE A 15 6.34 -10.45 -14.11
CA ILE A 15 7.00 -10.57 -12.80
C ILE A 15 6.48 -11.79 -12.02
N PHE A 16 5.18 -12.10 -12.12
CA PHE A 16 4.52 -13.14 -11.30
C PHE A 16 4.09 -14.39 -12.08
N GLY A 17 4.25 -14.39 -13.41
CA GLY A 17 3.79 -15.47 -14.29
C GLY A 17 2.30 -15.39 -14.62
N GLY A 18 1.80 -16.40 -15.35
CA GLY A 18 0.38 -16.52 -15.72
C GLY A 18 -0.53 -16.61 -14.50
N LEU A 19 -1.43 -15.63 -14.33
CA LEU A 19 -2.50 -15.63 -13.32
C LEU A 19 -3.66 -16.55 -13.75
N GLU A 20 -3.38 -17.80 -14.09
CA GLU A 20 -4.41 -18.72 -14.64
C GLU A 20 -5.42 -19.19 -13.59
N THR A 21 -5.05 -19.15 -12.31
CA THR A 21 -5.91 -19.59 -11.20
C THR A 21 -6.59 -18.40 -10.51
N ARG A 22 -7.91 -18.44 -10.36
CA ARG A 22 -8.72 -17.40 -9.68
C ARG A 22 -8.20 -17.06 -8.28
N THR A 23 -7.70 -18.06 -7.55
CA THR A 23 -7.09 -17.88 -6.22
C THR A 23 -5.81 -17.06 -6.26
N ARG A 24 -4.97 -17.24 -7.29
CA ARG A 24 -3.74 -16.47 -7.47
C ARG A 24 -4.05 -15.00 -7.78
N ALA A 25 -5.05 -14.75 -8.63
CA ALA A 25 -5.50 -13.39 -8.90
C ALA A 25 -6.02 -12.68 -7.63
N PHE A 26 -6.75 -13.40 -6.78
CA PHE A 26 -7.22 -12.88 -5.49
C PHE A 26 -6.05 -12.53 -4.55
N VAL A 27 -5.11 -13.47 -4.36
CA VAL A 27 -3.93 -13.24 -3.50
C VAL A 27 -3.09 -12.09 -4.03
N PHE A 28 -2.89 -12.02 -5.34
CA PHE A 28 -2.12 -10.96 -5.97
C PHE A 28 -2.76 -9.59 -5.78
N SER A 29 -4.08 -9.49 -5.95
CA SER A 29 -4.83 -8.27 -5.68
C SER A 29 -4.71 -7.85 -4.21
N LEU A 30 -4.82 -8.81 -3.28
CA LEU A 30 -4.69 -8.54 -1.85
C LEU A 30 -3.29 -8.02 -1.50
N LEU A 31 -2.23 -8.64 -2.03
CA LEU A 31 -0.85 -8.19 -1.83
C LEU A 31 -0.60 -6.80 -2.42
N GLY A 32 -1.11 -6.53 -3.62
CA GLY A 32 -1.01 -5.21 -4.26
C GLY A 32 -1.68 -4.11 -3.44
N VAL A 33 -2.88 -4.38 -2.89
CA VAL A 33 -3.58 -3.44 -2.01
C VAL A 33 -2.80 -3.22 -0.71
N LEU A 34 -2.27 -4.27 -0.09
CA LEU A 34 -1.48 -4.14 1.14
C LEU A 34 -0.19 -3.34 0.92
N LEU A 35 0.51 -3.58 -0.19
CA LEU A 35 1.70 -2.81 -0.57
C LEU A 35 1.34 -1.35 -0.82
N GLY A 36 0.30 -1.08 -1.62
CA GLY A 36 -0.17 0.27 -1.90
C GLY A 36 -0.57 1.03 -0.64
N ALA A 37 -1.35 0.38 0.25
CA ALA A 37 -1.75 0.94 1.54
C ALA A 37 -0.54 1.25 2.43
N SER A 38 0.46 0.36 2.46
CA SER A 38 1.67 0.54 3.27
C SER A 38 2.51 1.72 2.77
N VAL A 39 2.74 1.79 1.44
CA VAL A 39 3.48 2.88 0.81
C VAL A 39 2.75 4.21 0.98
N PHE A 40 1.43 4.24 0.74
CA PHE A 40 0.61 5.43 0.94
C PHE A 40 0.69 5.93 2.38
N THR A 41 0.53 5.03 3.35
CA THR A 41 0.60 5.34 4.78
C THR A 41 1.95 5.94 5.15
N LYS A 42 3.05 5.32 4.70
CA LYS A 42 4.41 5.83 4.96
C LYS A 42 4.61 7.23 4.38
N THR A 43 4.18 7.44 3.14
CA THR A 43 4.29 8.75 2.46
C THR A 43 3.42 9.80 3.13
N ALA A 44 2.20 9.45 3.55
CA ALA A 44 1.30 10.36 4.26
C ALA A 44 1.90 10.83 5.61
N ILE A 45 2.60 9.94 6.32
CA ILE A 45 3.34 10.30 7.53
C ILE A 45 4.54 11.20 7.20
N MET A 46 5.35 10.84 6.19
CA MET A 46 6.54 11.61 5.80
C MET A 46 6.21 13.02 5.32
N LEU A 47 5.11 13.19 4.58
CA LEU A 47 4.65 14.49 4.09
C LEU A 47 3.80 15.25 5.12
N HIS A 48 3.60 14.70 6.32
CA HIS A 48 2.72 15.26 7.35
C HIS A 48 1.33 15.61 6.80
N LEU A 49 0.81 14.77 5.89
CA LEU A 49 -0.44 15.03 5.16
C LEU A 49 -1.65 15.18 6.09
N PHE A 50 -1.61 14.46 7.22
CA PHE A 50 -2.58 14.57 8.29
C PHE A 50 -1.89 15.01 9.58
N THR A 51 -2.52 15.93 10.29
CA THR A 51 -2.12 16.32 11.64
C THR A 51 -2.37 15.19 12.65
N ILE A 52 -1.73 15.26 13.83
CA ILE A 52 -1.86 14.25 14.89
C ILE A 52 -3.33 13.98 15.25
N ARG A 53 -4.19 15.00 15.19
CA ARG A 53 -5.62 14.87 15.54
C ARG A 53 -6.40 14.10 14.47
N GLU A 54 -6.15 14.37 13.20
CA GLU A 54 -6.82 13.69 12.08
C GLU A 54 -6.43 12.21 12.02
N TRP A 55 -5.18 11.89 12.36
CA TRP A 55 -4.75 10.51 12.55
C TRP A 55 -5.50 9.80 13.69
N LEU A 56 -5.83 10.48 14.79
CA LEU A 56 -6.58 9.88 15.90
C LEU A 56 -8.04 9.54 15.56
N LEU A 57 -8.61 10.17 14.54
CA LEU A 57 -9.98 9.91 14.08
C LEU A 57 -10.08 8.64 13.21
N LEU A 58 -8.96 8.19 12.65
CA LEU A 58 -8.93 6.96 11.88
C LEU A 58 -9.02 5.74 12.82
N PRO A 59 -9.83 4.73 12.50
CA PRO A 59 -9.79 3.47 13.23
C PRO A 59 -8.35 2.93 13.12
N TRP A 60 -7.71 2.71 14.27
CA TRP A 60 -6.29 2.31 14.42
C TRP A 60 -5.21 3.36 14.12
N GLY A 61 -5.53 4.64 13.93
CA GLY A 61 -4.51 5.64 13.56
C GLY A 61 -3.42 5.90 14.62
N VAL A 62 -3.74 5.72 15.91
CA VAL A 62 -2.72 5.74 17.00
C VAL A 62 -1.64 4.67 16.79
N LYS A 63 -2.02 3.48 16.29
CA LYS A 63 -1.08 2.36 16.04
C LYS A 63 -0.16 2.67 14.86
N ILE A 64 -0.71 3.30 13.82
CA ILE A 64 0.01 3.70 12.61
C ILE A 64 1.03 4.81 12.92
N LEU A 65 0.62 5.83 13.69
CA LEU A 65 1.51 6.89 14.16
C LEU A 65 2.66 6.35 15.01
N ARG A 66 2.40 5.38 15.89
CA ARG A 66 3.45 4.76 16.72
C ARG A 66 4.50 4.02 15.88
N ILE A 67 4.09 3.35 14.80
CA ILE A 67 5.00 2.66 13.88
C ILE A 67 5.82 3.68 13.07
N GLY A 68 5.20 4.76 12.61
CA GLY A 68 5.90 5.85 11.91
C GLY A 68 6.89 6.61 12.80
N GLY A 69 6.49 6.95 14.03
CA GLY A 69 7.31 7.70 14.98
C GLY A 69 8.52 6.92 15.49
N LYS A 70 8.37 5.61 15.76
CA LYS A 70 9.48 4.76 16.22
C LYS A 70 10.54 4.53 15.14
N SER A 71 10.23 4.75 13.86
CA SER A 71 11.19 4.67 12.76
C SER A 71 12.05 5.93 12.60
N ASN A 72 11.69 7.06 13.23
CA ASN A 72 12.49 8.29 13.20
C ASN A 72 13.47 8.41 14.37
N GLU A 73 13.39 7.54 15.38
CA GLU A 73 14.31 7.52 16.53
C GLU A 73 15.59 6.68 16.23
N ASP A 74 15.57 5.86 15.18
CA ASP A 74 16.66 4.95 14.79
C ASP A 74 17.39 5.43 13.51
N ARG A 75 17.44 6.74 13.30
CA ARG A 75 18.22 7.42 12.25
C ARG A 75 18.94 8.65 12.77
#